data_AF-A0A6P0TUP6-F1
#
_entry.id   AF-A0A6P0TUP6-F1
#
_cell.length_a   1.000
_cell.length_b   1.000
_cell.length_c   1.000
_cell.angle_alpha   90.00
_cell.angle_beta   90.00
_cell.angle_gamma   90.00
#
_symmetry.space_group_name_H-M   'P 1'
#
loop_
_entity.id
_entity.type
_entity.pdbx_description
1 polymer ?
#
loop_
_entity_poly.entity_id
_entity_poly.type
_entity_poly.pdbx_seq_one_letter_code
_entity_poly.pdbx_strand_id
1 'polypeptide(L)'
;LVIGGEQYADSIALQKNILMIISLYIFLLPFDRYSGMALFALNRPGQNFYKIMIMLIANVLIDLVAVFHFQSLELVAVGTVVFTFVGIAIGWKWTMRGSDFGWHDAKDMCRNKVSLHSKLELKRSR
;
A
#
# COMPACT_ATOMS: atom_id res chain seq x y z
N LEU A 1 3.26 1.02 33.60
CA LEU A 1 3.46 -0.35 34.15
C LEU A 1 2.39 -1.37 33.76
N VAL A 2 1.17 -0.98 33.40
CA VAL A 2 0.08 -1.94 33.08
C VAL A 2 0.32 -2.73 31.77
N ILE A 3 1.00 -2.18 30.76
CA ILE A 3 1.11 -2.80 29.42
C ILE A 3 2.51 -3.43 29.16
N GLY A 4 3.47 -3.27 30.07
CA GLY A 4 4.85 -3.75 29.89
C GLY A 4 5.51 -4.41 31.09
N GLY A 5 5.07 -4.15 32.33
CA GLY A 5 5.76 -4.63 33.54
C GLY A 5 7.05 -3.83 33.87
N GLU A 6 7.53 -3.96 35.11
CA GLU A 6 8.73 -3.26 35.64
C GLU A 6 9.99 -3.53 34.82
N GLN A 7 10.06 -4.72 34.21
CA GLN A 7 11.21 -5.21 33.45
C GLN A 7 11.52 -4.39 32.18
N TYR A 8 10.61 -3.50 31.75
CA TYR A 8 10.79 -2.66 30.57
C TYR A 8 10.86 -1.17 30.93
N ALA A 9 10.94 -0.82 32.22
CA ALA A 9 11.00 0.56 32.68
C ALA A 9 12.18 1.34 32.06
N ASP A 10 13.34 0.69 31.91
CA ASP A 10 14.52 1.29 31.26
C ASP A 10 14.39 1.43 29.74
N SER A 11 13.51 0.63 29.12
CA SER A 11 13.30 0.65 27.66
C SER A 11 12.14 1.57 27.22
N ILE A 12 11.47 2.26 28.16
CA ILE A 12 10.30 3.09 27.86
C ILE A 12 10.64 4.21 26.87
N ALA A 13 11.82 4.83 27.01
CA ALA A 13 12.23 5.94 26.14
C ALA A 13 12.36 5.49 24.67
N LEU A 14 13.00 4.34 24.44
CA LEU A 14 13.20 3.79 23.10
C LEU A 14 11.88 3.30 22.48
N GLN A 15 11.01 2.65 23.27
CA GLN A 15 9.68 2.24 22.81
C GLN A 15 8.80 3.44 22.41
N LYS A 16 8.85 4.53 23.19
CA LYS A 16 8.14 5.76 22.88
C LYS A 16 8.57 6.34 21.53
N ASN A 17 9.89 6.39 21.25
CA ASN A 17 10.41 6.90 19.99
C ASN A 17 9.92 6.08 18.79
N ILE A 18 10.01 4.74 18.89
CA ILE A 18 9.54 3.84 17.83
C ILE A 18 8.03 4.01 17.61
N LEU A 19 7.24 4.10 18.67
CA LEU A 19 5.78 4.30 18.57
C LEU A 19 5.42 5.64 17.91
N MET A 20 6.16 6.71 18.18
CA MET A 20 5.97 7.99 17.49
C MET A 20 6.21 7.87 15.98
N ILE A 21 7.29 7.19 15.59
CA ILE A 21 7.63 6.99 14.17
C ILE A 21 6.59 6.08 13.48
N ILE A 22 6.18 4.99 14.14
CA ILE A 22 5.16 4.07 13.62
C ILE A 22 3.80 4.76 13.49
N SER A 23 3.45 5.67 14.40
CA SER A 23 2.19 6.43 14.31
C SER A 23 2.12 7.26 13.03
N LEU A 24 3.25 7.84 12.60
CA LEU A 24 3.34 8.55 11.32
C LEU A 24 3.14 7.59 10.13
N TYR A 25 3.73 6.39 10.19
CA TYR A 25 3.49 5.34 9.19
C TYR A 25 2.00 4.95 9.10
N ILE A 26 1.33 4.75 10.24
CA ILE A 26 -0.10 4.40 10.28
C ILE A 26 -0.96 5.49 9.63
N PHE A 27 -0.58 6.75 9.80
CA PHE A 27 -1.25 7.87 9.13
C PHE A 27 -1.05 7.87 7.61
N LEU A 28 0.11 7.42 7.11
CA LEU A 28 0.43 7.35 5.68
C LEU A 28 -0.22 6.13 4.99
N LEU A 29 -0.43 5.04 5.71
CA LEU A 29 -1.04 3.81 5.21
C LEU A 29 -2.38 3.98 4.45
N PRO A 30 -3.36 4.78 4.91
CA PRO A 30 -4.61 4.99 4.15
C PRO A 30 -4.35 5.57 2.76
N PHE A 31 -3.41 6.50 2.59
CA PHE A 31 -3.07 7.07 1.28
C PHE A 31 -2.55 6.01 0.31
N ASP A 32 -1.67 5.13 0.79
CA ASP A 32 -1.15 4.03 -0.01
C ASP A 32 -2.30 3.10 -0.46
N ARG A 33 -3.18 2.71 0.47
CA ARG A 33 -4.34 1.85 0.18
C ARG A 33 -5.35 2.49 -0.76
N TYR A 34 -5.62 3.78 -0.63
CA TYR A 34 -6.55 4.48 -1.52
C TYR A 34 -6.02 4.54 -2.96
N SER A 35 -4.71 4.70 -3.16
CA SER A 35 -4.14 4.65 -4.52
C SER A 35 -4.36 3.28 -5.17
N GLY A 36 -4.23 2.18 -4.42
CA GLY A 36 -4.52 0.84 -4.93
C GLY A 36 -6.00 0.66 -5.29
N MET A 37 -6.91 1.14 -4.42
CA MET A 37 -8.36 1.14 -4.69
C MET A 37 -8.72 1.98 -5.93
N ALA A 38 -8.05 3.11 -6.15
CA ALA A 38 -8.23 3.92 -7.36
C ALA A 38 -7.82 3.17 -8.62
N LEU A 39 -6.67 2.45 -8.61
CA LEU A 39 -6.25 1.61 -9.73
C LEU A 39 -7.22 0.44 -10.00
N PHE A 40 -7.80 -0.13 -8.93
CA PHE A 40 -8.87 -1.13 -9.08
C PHE A 40 -10.12 -0.54 -9.75
N ALA A 41 -10.51 0.68 -9.36
CA ALA A 41 -11.65 1.37 -9.98
C ALA A 41 -11.41 1.69 -11.47
N LEU A 42 -10.16 2.00 -11.85
CA LEU A 42 -9.74 2.21 -13.24
C LEU A 42 -9.54 0.91 -14.04
N ASN A 43 -9.95 -0.24 -13.50
CA ASN A 43 -9.84 -1.55 -14.13
C ASN A 43 -8.39 -1.97 -14.46
N ARG A 44 -7.41 -1.48 -13.68
CA ARG A 44 -5.98 -1.81 -13.79
C ARG A 44 -5.43 -2.50 -12.53
N PRO A 45 -5.98 -3.66 -12.14
CA PRO A 45 -5.54 -4.38 -10.94
C PRO A 45 -4.07 -4.84 -10.99
N GLY A 46 -3.55 -5.15 -12.18
CA GLY A 46 -2.17 -5.64 -12.35
C GLY A 46 -1.10 -4.60 -12.00
N GLN A 47 -1.37 -3.31 -12.23
CA GLN A 47 -0.44 -2.23 -11.89
C GLN A 47 -0.34 -2.04 -10.36
N ASN A 48 -1.46 -2.20 -9.65
CA ASN A 48 -1.46 -2.18 -8.19
C ASN A 48 -0.70 -3.38 -7.60
N PHE A 49 -0.85 -4.56 -8.20
CA PHE A 49 -0.11 -5.75 -7.76
C PHE A 49 1.41 -5.57 -7.87
N TYR A 50 1.89 -5.04 -9.00
CA TYR A 50 3.32 -4.78 -9.18
C TYR A 50 3.85 -3.73 -8.19
N LYS A 51 3.06 -2.69 -7.91
CA LYS A 51 3.36 -1.69 -6.89
C LYS A 51 3.57 -2.34 -5.52
N ILE A 52 2.62 -3.16 -5.09
CA ILE A 52 2.66 -3.82 -3.77
C ILE A 52 3.82 -4.81 -3.69
N MET A 53 4.15 -5.51 -4.79
CA MET A 53 5.32 -6.40 -4.82
C MET A 53 6.64 -5.67 -4.66
N ILE A 54 6.84 -4.56 -5.36
CA ILE A 54 8.02 -3.71 -5.15
C ILE A 54 8.05 -3.21 -3.70
N MET A 55 6.88 -2.81 -3.16
CA MET A 55 6.76 -2.40 -1.78
C MET A 55 7.22 -3.47 -0.79
N LEU A 56 6.75 -4.70 -0.96
CA LEU A 56 7.08 -5.80 -0.07
C LEU A 56 8.58 -6.13 -0.12
N ILE A 57 9.14 -6.27 -1.33
CA ILE A 57 10.53 -6.65 -1.51
C ILE A 57 11.46 -5.62 -0.88
N ALA A 58 11.21 -4.33 -1.12
CA ALA A 58 12.03 -3.28 -0.57
C ALA A 58 11.90 -3.18 0.97
N ASN A 59 10.72 -3.41 1.54
CA ASN A 59 10.53 -3.43 2.98
C ASN A 59 11.37 -4.54 3.64
N VAL A 60 11.30 -5.76 3.10
CA VAL A 60 12.10 -6.90 3.60
C VAL A 60 13.60 -6.64 3.47
N LEU A 61 14.06 -6.06 2.35
CA LEU A 61 15.48 -5.76 2.16
C LEU A 61 15.99 -4.71 3.15
N ILE A 62 15.22 -3.65 3.38
CA ILE A 62 15.59 -2.58 4.32
C ILE A 62 15.63 -3.12 5.75
N ASP A 63 14.64 -3.92 6.15
CA ASP A 63 14.60 -4.52 7.49
C ASP A 63 15.81 -5.43 7.72
N LEU A 64 16.18 -6.25 6.73
CA LEU A 64 17.38 -7.09 6.80
C LEU A 64 18.64 -6.24 6.93
N VAL A 65 18.82 -5.21 6.10
CA VAL A 65 20.01 -4.34 6.18
C VAL A 65 20.07 -3.59 7.51
N ALA A 66 18.95 -3.07 7.99
CA ALA A 66 18.88 -2.31 9.24
C ALA A 66 19.20 -3.20 10.46
N VAL A 67 18.69 -4.44 10.49
CA VAL A 67 18.94 -5.37 11.59
C VAL A 67 20.37 -5.92 11.56
N PHE A 68 20.87 -6.33 10.38
CA PHE A 68 22.20 -6.96 10.28
C PHE A 68 23.34 -5.95 10.35
N HIS A 69 23.18 -4.73 9.83
CA HIS A 69 24.27 -3.74 9.78
C HIS A 69 24.25 -2.75 10.94
N PHE A 70 23.06 -2.27 11.35
CA PHE A 70 22.94 -1.20 12.34
C PHE A 70 22.51 -1.68 13.73
N GLN A 71 22.00 -2.91 13.86
CA GLN A 71 21.49 -3.49 15.13
C GLN A 71 20.51 -2.56 15.87
N SER A 72 19.84 -1.65 15.17
CA SER A 72 19.10 -0.53 15.76
C SER A 72 17.66 -0.52 15.27
N LEU A 73 16.72 -0.67 16.19
CA LEU A 73 15.28 -0.72 15.93
C LEU A 73 14.72 0.64 15.48
N GLU A 74 15.32 1.76 15.89
CA GLU A 74 14.88 3.10 15.48
C GLU A 74 15.12 3.35 13.98
N LEU A 75 16.24 2.87 13.43
CA LEU A 75 16.55 2.99 12.00
C LEU A 75 15.59 2.18 11.12
N VAL A 76 15.15 1.02 11.60
CA VAL A 76 14.11 0.22 10.95
C VAL A 76 12.83 1.05 10.82
N ALA A 77 12.37 1.65 11.92
CA ALA A 77 11.14 2.45 11.94
C ALA A 77 11.21 3.66 10.99
N VAL A 78 12.34 4.38 10.96
CA VAL A 78 12.55 5.49 10.03
C VAL A 78 12.55 5.00 8.57
N GLY A 79 13.21 3.87 8.31
CA GLY A 79 13.24 3.23 6.99
C GLY A 79 11.84 2.91 6.46
N THR A 80 10.97 2.35 7.30
CA THR A 80 9.58 2.04 6.95
C THR A 80 8.77 3.30 6.56
N VAL A 81 8.95 4.41 7.29
CA VAL A 81 8.26 5.69 6.99
C VAL A 81 8.71 6.26 5.65
N VAL A 82 10.02 6.32 5.40
CA VAL A 82 10.58 6.83 4.14
C VAL A 82 10.12 5.98 2.97
N PHE A 83 10.15 4.66 3.12
CA PHE A 83 9.74 3.74 2.07
C PHE A 83 8.24 3.86 1.74
N THR A 84 7.41 4.03 2.77
CA THR A 84 5.96 4.27 2.59
C THR A 84 5.72 5.55 1.79
N PHE A 85 6.47 6.62 2.06
CA PHE A 85 6.42 7.86 1.28
C PHE A 85 6.77 7.64 -0.20
N VAL A 86 7.84 6.89 -0.47
CA VAL A 86 8.26 6.56 -1.85
C VAL A 86 7.17 5.77 -2.58
N GLY A 87 6.57 4.77 -1.93
CA GLY A 87 5.52 3.99 -2.57
C GLY A 87 4.21 4.76 -2.76
N ILE A 88 3.88 5.74 -1.90
CA ILE A 88 2.80 6.70 -2.16
C ILE A 88 3.12 7.54 -3.40
N ALA A 89 4.34 8.07 -3.52
CA ALA A 89 4.76 8.88 -4.67
C ALA A 89 4.72 8.09 -6.00
N ILE A 90 5.18 6.83 -5.98
CA ILE A 90 5.10 5.92 -7.14
C ILE A 90 3.63 5.63 -7.48
N GLY A 91 2.81 5.34 -6.47
CA GLY A 91 1.37 5.12 -6.63
C GLY A 91 0.70 6.30 -7.31
N TRP A 92 0.95 7.51 -6.82
CA TRP A 92 0.42 8.75 -7.40
C TRP A 92 0.85 8.95 -8.86
N LYS A 93 2.15 8.74 -9.16
CA LYS A 93 2.69 8.88 -10.52
C LYS A 93 2.07 7.88 -11.50
N TRP A 94 1.79 6.64 -11.07
CA TRP A 94 1.15 5.63 -11.91
C TRP A 94 -0.35 5.89 -12.07
N THR A 95 -1.06 6.32 -11.03
CA THR A 95 -2.45 6.76 -11.13
C THR A 95 -2.60 7.90 -12.12
N MET A 96 -1.74 8.92 -12.05
CA MET A 96 -1.76 10.08 -12.98
C MET A 96 -1.44 9.70 -14.42
N ARG A 97 -0.54 8.74 -14.66
CA ARG A 97 -0.24 8.23 -16.02
C ARG A 97 -1.38 7.40 -16.61
N GLY A 98 -2.22 6.79 -15.78
CA GLY A 98 -3.37 5.98 -16.21
C GLY A 98 -4.69 6.75 -16.28
N SER A 99 -4.72 8.01 -15.84
CA SER A 99 -5.95 8.82 -15.71
C SER A 99 -6.18 9.78 -16.88
N ASP A 100 -5.63 9.48 -18.05
CA ASP A 100 -6.22 9.92 -19.33
C ASP A 100 -7.54 9.16 -19.61
N PHE A 101 -8.30 8.88 -18.54
CA PHE A 101 -9.57 8.16 -18.54
C PHE A 101 -10.64 9.16 -18.98
N GLY A 102 -10.82 9.24 -20.30
CA GLY A 102 -11.89 10.01 -20.89
C GLY A 102 -13.25 9.36 -20.63
N TRP A 103 -14.32 10.15 -20.65
CA TRP A 103 -15.72 9.68 -20.56
C TRP A 103 -16.09 8.59 -21.58
N HIS A 104 -15.29 8.42 -22.64
CA HIS A 104 -15.44 7.36 -23.63
C HIS A 104 -15.06 5.97 -23.09
N ASP A 105 -13.96 5.84 -22.34
CA ASP A 105 -13.53 4.56 -21.76
C ASP A 105 -14.51 4.06 -20.69
N ALA A 106 -15.12 4.98 -19.94
CA ALA A 106 -16.18 4.67 -18.99
C ALA A 106 -17.42 4.05 -19.68
N LYS A 107 -17.80 4.59 -20.85
CA LYS A 107 -18.92 4.04 -21.63
C LYS A 107 -18.59 2.65 -22.15
N ASP A 108 -17.35 2.41 -22.57
CA ASP A 108 -16.96 1.11 -23.15
C ASP A 108 -16.81 0.02 -22.09
N MET A 109 -16.41 0.36 -20.86
CA MET A 109 -16.50 -0.56 -19.71
C MET A 109 -17.95 -0.97 -19.42
N CYS A 110 -18.89 -0.02 -19.41
CA CYS A 110 -20.30 -0.31 -19.17
C CYS A 110 -20.90 -1.17 -20.29
N ARG A 111 -20.57 -0.85 -21.54
CA ARG A 111 -21.04 -1.57 -22.74
C ARG A 111 -20.55 -3.03 -22.75
N ASN A 112 -19.27 -3.26 -22.41
CA ASN A 112 -18.70 -4.61 -22.36
C ASN A 112 -19.32 -5.44 -21.22
N LYS A 113 -19.55 -4.83 -20.05
CA LYS A 113 -20.17 -5.52 -18.91
C LYS A 113 -21.63 -5.93 -19.18
N VAL A 114 -22.40 -5.07 -19.85
CA VAL A 114 -23.78 -5.40 -20.29
C VAL A 114 -23.78 -6.50 -21.36
N SER A 115 -22.86 -6.46 -22.33
CA SER A 115 -22.73 -7.51 -23.35
C SER A 115 -22.44 -8.88 -22.75
N LEU A 116 -21.53 -8.97 -21.77
CA LEU A 116 -21.21 -10.21 -21.07
C LEU A 116 -22.39 -10.76 -20.27
N HIS A 117 -23.12 -9.89 -19.55
CA HIS A 117 -24.33 -10.32 -18.84
C HIS A 117 -25.38 -10.90 -19.78
N SER A 118 -25.63 -10.26 -20.93
CA SER A 118 -26.59 -10.78 -21.91
C SER A 118 -26.19 -12.15 -22.48
N LYS A 119 -24.89 -12.37 -22.71
CA LYS A 119 -24.36 -13.65 -23.20
C LYS A 119 -24.44 -14.77 -22.15
N LEU A 120 -24.29 -14.43 -20.87
CA LEU A 120 -24.41 -15.38 -19.76
C LEU A 120 -25.87 -15.77 -19.49
N GLU A 121 -26.80 -14.82 -19.58
CA GLU A 121 -28.24 -15.06 -19.47
C GLU A 121 -28.74 -15.97 -20.61
N LEU A 122 -28.32 -15.71 -21.85
CA LEU A 122 -28.65 -16.56 -23.00
C LEU A 122 -28.04 -17.97 -22.93
N LYS A 123 -26.90 -18.13 -22.25
CA LYS A 123 -26.28 -19.44 -22.01
C LYS A 123 -26.93 -20.20 -20.85
N ARG A 124 -27.60 -19.50 -19.93
CA ARG A 124 -28.34 -20.07 -18.80
C ARG A 124 -29.78 -20.48 -19.18
N SER A 125 -30.34 -19.86 -20.22
CA SER A 125 -31.67 -20.20 -20.78
C SER A 125 -31.66 -21.35 -21.80
N ARG A 126 -30.51 -22.00 -22.02
CA ARG A 126 -30.32 -23.16 -22.90
C ARG A 126 -29.82 -24.34 -22.07
#